data_AF-A0A4U0ZW02-F1
#
_entry.id   AF-A0A4U0ZW02-F1
#
_cell.length_a   1.000
_cell.length_b   1.000
_cell.length_c   1.000
_cell.angle_alpha   90.00
_cell.angle_beta   90.00
_cell.angle_gamma   90.00
#
_symmetry.space_group_name_H-M   'P 1'
#
loop_
_entity.id
_entity.type
_entity.pdbx_description
1 polymer ?
#
loop_
_entity_poly.entity_id
_entity_poly.type
_entity_poly.pdbx_seq_one_letter_code
_entity_poly.pdbx_strand_id
1 'polypeptide(L)'
;MNTLWTPWRIDHVLGKAPKVPHCIFEPPGESTSSKNDLLLYRGRNGIVLLNRFPYANGHLLIAPKRHIDCLTSLTEQENQGIMFLTQQSVLILKKHLNPDGFNIGCNLGSIAGAGIADHLHYHIVPRWNGDHNFITVISEIRTIPEHIDLTFDTLLPDFVSLFLQENP
;
A
#
# COMPACT_ATOMS: atom_id res chain seq x y z
N MET A 1 -28.60 -18.23 6.49
CA MET A 1 -28.11 -17.36 5.41
C MET A 1 -27.13 -16.40 6.05
N ASN A 2 -25.88 -16.36 5.60
CA ASN A 2 -24.87 -15.46 6.19
C ASN A 2 -24.88 -14.14 5.41
N THR A 3 -25.04 -13.02 6.10
CA THR A 3 -25.10 -11.68 5.49
C THR A 3 -23.70 -11.10 5.37
N LEU A 4 -23.30 -10.70 4.15
CA LEU A 4 -22.04 -9.98 3.90
C LEU A 4 -22.27 -8.47 3.98
N TRP A 5 -21.81 -7.86 5.06
CA TRP A 5 -21.88 -6.41 5.27
C TRP A 5 -20.70 -5.72 4.60
N THR A 6 -20.95 -4.60 3.89
CA THR A 6 -19.91 -3.77 3.24
C THR A 6 -19.98 -2.30 3.69
N PRO A 7 -20.00 -2.01 5.00
CA PRO A 7 -20.24 -0.66 5.53
C PRO A 7 -19.25 0.38 5.01
N TRP A 8 -18.02 0.00 4.68
CA TRP A 8 -16.99 0.88 4.11
C TRP A 8 -17.33 1.43 2.71
N ARG A 9 -18.31 0.85 2.00
CA ARG A 9 -18.73 1.36 0.69
C ARG A 9 -19.66 2.57 0.78
N ILE A 10 -20.24 2.85 1.95
CA ILE A 10 -21.30 3.86 2.08
C ILE A 10 -20.80 5.25 1.68
N ASP A 11 -19.55 5.60 1.98
CA ASP A 11 -18.99 6.90 1.60
C ASP A 11 -18.82 7.06 0.10
N HIS A 12 -18.50 5.99 -0.61
CA HIS A 12 -18.45 6.02 -2.08
C HIS A 12 -19.85 6.15 -2.68
N VAL A 13 -20.82 5.40 -2.16
CA VAL A 13 -22.23 5.47 -2.58
C VAL A 13 -22.80 6.87 -2.34
N LEU A 14 -22.43 7.51 -1.24
CA LEU A 14 -22.86 8.85 -0.88
C LEU A 14 -22.02 9.97 -1.56
N GLY A 15 -21.03 9.62 -2.39
CA GLY A 15 -20.15 10.60 -3.04
C GLY A 15 -19.26 11.38 -2.07
N LYS A 16 -19.10 10.89 -0.83
CA LYS A 16 -18.26 11.46 0.24
C LYS A 16 -16.81 10.98 0.17
N ALA A 17 -16.48 10.09 -0.76
CA ALA A 17 -15.11 9.64 -0.97
C ALA A 17 -14.18 10.84 -1.20
N PRO A 18 -13.05 10.95 -0.48
CA PRO A 18 -12.12 12.06 -0.64
C PRO A 18 -11.63 12.15 -2.08
N LYS A 19 -11.83 13.29 -2.73
CA LYS A 19 -11.08 13.64 -3.94
C LYS A 19 -9.71 14.08 -3.47
N VAL A 20 -8.65 13.41 -3.89
CA VAL A 20 -7.28 13.80 -3.54
C VAL A 20 -6.78 14.73 -4.64
N PRO A 21 -6.63 16.04 -4.39
CA PRO A 21 -6.18 17.01 -5.41
C PRO A 21 -4.65 16.97 -5.61
N HIS A 22 -3.94 16.15 -4.85
CA HIS A 22 -2.49 16.02 -4.82
C HIS A 22 -2.07 14.56 -5.07
N CYS A 23 -0.81 14.35 -5.46
CA CYS A 23 -0.27 13.00 -5.58
C CYS A 23 -0.33 12.29 -4.21
N ILE A 24 -0.90 11.08 -4.15
CA ILE A 24 -1.02 10.33 -2.88
C ILE A 24 0.34 9.99 -2.26
N PHE A 25 1.40 9.96 -3.10
CA PHE A 25 2.78 9.70 -2.69
C PHE A 25 3.48 10.98 -2.20
N GLU A 26 2.81 12.12 -2.26
CA GLU A 26 3.23 13.38 -1.67
C GLU A 26 2.15 13.89 -0.70
N PRO A 27 1.85 13.14 0.39
CA PRO A 27 0.87 13.61 1.35
C PRO A 27 1.32 14.96 1.94
N PRO A 28 0.40 15.85 2.32
CA PRO A 28 0.75 17.16 2.88
C PRO A 28 1.43 17.03 4.25
N GLY A 29 2.18 18.07 4.64
CA GLY A 29 2.83 18.18 5.95
C GLY A 29 4.08 17.32 6.11
N GLU A 30 4.60 17.25 7.34
CA GLU A 30 5.88 16.57 7.69
C GLU A 30 5.68 15.38 8.63
N SER A 31 4.44 14.93 8.85
CA SER A 31 4.17 13.76 9.69
C SER A 31 4.83 12.49 9.15
N THR A 32 5.30 11.63 10.05
CA THR A 32 5.95 10.35 9.68
C THR A 32 4.93 9.28 9.28
N SER A 33 3.68 9.44 9.73
CA SER A 33 2.54 8.58 9.41
C SER A 33 1.24 9.41 9.43
N SER A 34 0.20 8.92 8.75
CA SER A 34 -1.13 9.54 8.70
C SER A 34 -2.18 8.49 8.35
N LYS A 35 -3.12 8.22 9.26
CA LYS A 35 -4.19 7.25 9.01
C LYS A 35 -5.15 7.69 7.91
N ASN A 36 -5.43 9.00 7.81
CA ASN A 36 -6.31 9.57 6.79
C ASN A 36 -5.75 9.34 5.38
N ASP A 37 -4.44 9.44 5.23
CA ASP A 37 -3.73 9.23 3.97
C ASP A 37 -3.30 7.77 3.78
N LEU A 38 -3.59 6.90 4.74
CA LEU A 38 -3.10 5.51 4.80
C LEU A 38 -1.56 5.42 4.74
N LEU A 39 -0.88 6.47 5.19
CA LEU A 39 0.58 6.59 5.26
C LEU A 39 1.09 5.89 6.52
N LEU A 40 1.79 4.77 6.32
CA LEU A 40 2.42 4.01 7.40
C LEU A 40 3.81 4.54 7.73
N TYR A 41 4.53 5.05 6.72
CA TYR A 41 5.92 5.45 6.88
C TYR A 41 6.29 6.56 5.90
N ARG A 42 6.96 7.61 6.41
CA ARG A 42 7.64 8.63 5.63
C ARG A 42 9.06 8.81 6.15
N GLY A 43 10.02 8.30 5.40
CA GLY A 43 11.44 8.35 5.74
C GLY A 43 12.21 9.35 4.89
N ARG A 44 13.54 9.18 4.89
CA ARG A 44 14.44 9.86 3.95
C ARG A 44 14.41 9.20 2.58
N ASN A 45 14.30 7.88 2.58
CA ASN A 45 14.56 7.00 1.44
C ASN A 45 13.30 6.64 0.62
N GLY A 46 12.13 7.04 1.10
CA GLY A 46 10.85 6.74 0.47
C GLY A 46 9.69 6.84 1.44
N ILE A 47 8.55 6.36 0.99
CA ILE A 47 7.30 6.31 1.73
C ILE A 47 6.65 4.95 1.59
N VAL A 48 5.82 4.57 2.56
CA VAL A 48 5.01 3.35 2.52
C VAL A 48 3.56 3.69 2.87
N LEU A 49 2.63 3.28 2.02
CA LEU A 49 1.19 3.45 2.20
C LEU A 49 0.46 2.11 2.14
N LEU A 50 -0.68 2.01 2.82
CA LEU A 50 -1.67 0.99 2.49
C LEU A 50 -2.44 1.39 1.24
N ASN A 51 -2.61 0.43 0.33
CA ASN A 51 -3.42 0.66 -0.86
C ASN A 51 -4.90 0.71 -0.46
N ARG A 52 -5.55 1.84 -0.75
CA ARG A 52 -6.99 2.05 -0.52
C ARG A 52 -7.87 1.06 -1.29
N PHE A 53 -7.39 0.56 -2.43
CA PHE A 53 -8.06 -0.43 -3.26
C PHE A 53 -7.21 -1.71 -3.33
N PRO A 54 -7.14 -2.47 -2.23
CA PRO A 54 -6.19 -3.57 -2.10
C PRO A 54 -6.57 -4.77 -2.98
N TYR A 55 -5.57 -5.48 -3.50
CA TYR A 55 -5.79 -6.75 -4.20
C TYR A 55 -5.95 -7.93 -3.25
N ALA A 56 -5.34 -7.82 -2.08
CA ALA A 56 -5.36 -8.75 -0.96
C ALA A 56 -5.14 -7.96 0.36
N ASN A 57 -5.45 -8.56 1.51
CA ASN A 57 -5.23 -7.90 2.80
C ASN A 57 -3.73 -7.53 2.97
N GLY A 58 -3.44 -6.34 3.49
CA GLY A 58 -2.08 -5.83 3.64
C GLY A 58 -1.38 -5.41 2.35
N HIS A 59 -2.11 -5.12 1.26
CA HIS A 59 -1.51 -4.57 0.04
C HIS A 59 -0.86 -3.20 0.32
N LEU A 60 0.46 -3.14 0.23
CA LEU A 60 1.24 -1.90 0.41
C LEU A 60 1.69 -1.30 -0.92
N LEU A 61 1.90 0.01 -0.90
CA LEU A 61 2.56 0.79 -1.94
C LEU A 61 3.84 1.41 -1.38
N ILE A 62 4.95 1.28 -2.10
CA ILE A 62 6.23 1.90 -1.76
C ILE A 62 6.64 2.82 -2.90
N ALA A 63 6.97 4.07 -2.59
CA ALA A 63 7.35 5.06 -3.59
C ALA A 63 8.56 5.89 -3.13
N PRO A 64 9.38 6.42 -4.07
CA PRO A 64 10.33 7.47 -3.74
C PRO A 64 9.55 8.73 -3.31
N LYS A 65 10.16 9.56 -2.44
CA LYS A 65 9.58 10.86 -2.08
C LYS A 65 9.53 11.82 -3.26
N ARG A 66 10.54 11.74 -4.13
CA ARG A 66 10.64 12.58 -5.33
C ARG A 66 9.62 12.11 -6.35
N HIS A 67 8.89 13.04 -6.93
CA HIS A 67 7.94 12.78 -8.01
C HIS A 67 8.69 12.41 -9.29
N ILE A 68 8.81 11.11 -9.54
CA ILE A 68 9.37 10.53 -10.77
C ILE A 68 8.48 9.39 -11.22
N ASP A 69 8.38 9.17 -12.51
CA ASP A 69 7.49 8.18 -13.14
C ASP A 69 8.18 6.85 -13.48
N CYS A 70 9.51 6.85 -13.56
CA CYS A 70 10.29 5.72 -14.06
C CYS A 70 11.44 5.33 -13.13
N LEU A 71 11.67 4.02 -12.95
CA LEU A 71 12.80 3.51 -12.17
C LEU A 71 14.16 3.94 -12.73
N THR A 72 14.27 4.24 -14.02
CA THR A 72 15.53 4.70 -14.64
C THR A 72 15.94 6.09 -14.16
N SER A 73 15.01 6.81 -13.54
CA SER A 73 15.24 8.14 -12.99
C SER A 73 15.66 8.10 -11.52
N LEU A 74 15.67 6.93 -10.87
CA LEU A 74 16.10 6.78 -9.48
C LEU A 74 17.60 7.07 -9.33
N THR A 75 17.95 7.76 -8.26
CA THR A 75 19.33 7.77 -7.77
C THR A 75 19.66 6.43 -7.11
N GLU A 76 20.95 6.11 -6.97
CA GLU A 76 21.39 4.89 -6.29
C GLU A 76 20.86 4.82 -4.86
N GLN A 77 20.84 5.95 -4.15
CA GLN A 77 20.32 6.04 -2.78
C GLN A 77 18.80 5.79 -2.73
N GLU A 78 18.03 6.35 -3.67
CA GLU A 78 16.59 6.10 -3.74
C GLU A 78 16.29 4.62 -4.08
N ASN A 79 17.06 4.02 -4.98
CA ASN A 79 16.89 2.61 -5.35
C ASN A 79 17.17 1.67 -4.17
N GLN A 80 18.28 1.89 -3.45
CA GLN A 80 18.59 1.15 -2.22
C GLN A 80 17.52 1.36 -1.15
N GLY A 81 17.04 2.60 -1.02
CA GLY A 81 15.95 2.97 -0.13
C GLY A 81 14.66 2.20 -0.37
N ILE A 82 14.20 2.18 -1.62
CA ILE A 82 12.99 1.44 -2.02
C ILE A 82 13.16 -0.06 -1.77
N MET A 83 14.32 -0.62 -2.11
CA MET A 83 14.58 -2.05 -1.89
C MET A 83 14.67 -2.41 -0.42
N PHE A 84 15.23 -1.53 0.42
CA PHE A 84 15.22 -1.67 1.86
C PHE A 84 13.79 -1.66 2.41
N LEU A 85 12.99 -0.64 2.06
CA LEU A 85 11.58 -0.55 2.49
C LEU A 85 10.76 -1.75 2.02
N THR A 86 11.05 -2.28 0.84
CA THR A 86 10.43 -3.51 0.32
C THR A 86 10.72 -4.70 1.23
N GLN A 87 11.97 -4.91 1.61
CA GLN A 87 12.36 -5.99 2.52
C GLN A 87 11.70 -5.85 3.90
N GLN A 88 11.70 -4.64 4.47
CA GLN A 88 11.08 -4.38 5.78
C GLN A 88 9.58 -4.60 5.73
N SER A 89 8.92 -4.14 4.67
CA SER A 89 7.48 -4.35 4.46
C SER A 89 7.12 -5.83 4.40
N VAL A 90 7.92 -6.65 3.71
CA VAL A 90 7.72 -8.10 3.67
C VAL A 90 7.87 -8.74 5.05
N LEU A 91 8.87 -8.33 5.85
CA LEU A 91 9.06 -8.83 7.21
C LEU A 91 7.88 -8.48 8.13
N ILE A 92 7.42 -7.22 8.07
CA ILE A 92 6.28 -6.74 8.87
C ILE A 92 5.00 -7.47 8.47
N LEU A 93 4.73 -7.62 7.16
CA LEU A 93 3.55 -8.34 6.68
C LEU A 93 3.59 -9.82 7.06
N LYS A 94 4.77 -10.46 7.03
CA LYS A 94 4.93 -11.84 7.51
C LYS A 94 4.61 -11.97 9.00
N LYS A 95 5.10 -11.03 9.81
CA LYS A 95 4.87 -11.00 11.26
C LYS A 95 3.38 -10.95 11.62
N HIS A 96 2.60 -10.15 10.90
CA HIS A 96 1.21 -9.87 11.27
C HIS A 96 0.16 -10.69 10.52
N LEU A 97 0.40 -10.99 9.24
CA LEU A 97 -0.62 -11.58 8.38
C LEU A 97 -0.31 -13.03 7.97
N ASN A 98 0.92 -13.51 8.19
CA ASN A 98 1.38 -14.85 7.83
C ASN A 98 0.96 -15.30 6.40
N PRO A 99 1.32 -14.54 5.35
CA PRO A 99 1.06 -14.93 3.96
C PRO A 99 1.98 -16.07 3.51
N ASP A 100 1.48 -16.90 2.59
CA ASP A 100 2.22 -18.00 1.97
C ASP A 100 3.22 -17.49 0.91
N GLY A 101 3.01 -16.29 0.37
CA GLY A 101 3.87 -15.69 -0.64
C GLY A 101 3.59 -14.21 -0.89
N PHE A 102 4.31 -13.64 -1.86
CA PHE A 102 4.16 -12.22 -2.24
C PHE A 102 4.26 -12.05 -3.75
N ASN A 103 3.47 -11.12 -4.29
CA ASN A 103 3.78 -10.48 -5.57
C ASN A 103 4.36 -9.10 -5.30
N ILE A 104 5.52 -8.82 -5.90
CA ILE A 104 6.22 -7.55 -5.77
C ILE A 104 6.53 -7.04 -7.17
N GLY A 105 6.16 -5.81 -7.48
CA GLY A 105 6.41 -5.23 -8.80
C GLY A 105 5.92 -3.81 -8.94
N CYS A 106 6.28 -3.18 -10.06
CA CYS A 106 5.79 -1.86 -10.44
C CYS A 106 5.27 -1.89 -11.87
N ASN A 107 4.34 -1.01 -12.19
CA ASN A 107 3.85 -0.80 -13.55
C ASN A 107 4.37 0.55 -14.04
N LEU A 108 4.90 0.61 -15.26
CA LEU A 108 5.48 1.82 -15.84
C LEU A 108 4.62 2.32 -17.00
N GLY A 109 4.09 3.53 -16.86
CA GLY A 109 3.19 4.13 -17.82
C GLY A 109 1.76 3.59 -17.74
N SER A 110 0.81 4.39 -18.23
CA SER A 110 -0.63 4.10 -18.16
C SER A 110 -1.02 2.79 -18.85
N ILE A 111 -0.37 2.45 -19.97
CA ILE A 111 -0.64 1.24 -20.75
C ILE A 111 -0.26 -0.04 -19.98
N ALA A 112 0.75 0.03 -19.10
CA ALA A 112 1.13 -1.09 -18.23
C ALA A 112 0.18 -1.26 -17.03
N GLY A 113 -0.88 -0.43 -16.93
CA GLY A 113 -1.82 -0.47 -15.81
C GLY A 113 -1.35 0.27 -14.57
N ALA A 114 -0.46 1.26 -14.71
CA ALA A 114 -0.15 2.18 -13.61
C ALA A 114 -1.38 3.06 -13.33
N GLY A 115 -2.04 2.84 -12.19
CA GLY A 115 -3.20 3.66 -11.79
C GLY A 115 -2.84 5.12 -11.50
N ILE A 116 -1.58 5.36 -11.14
CA ILE A 116 -0.95 6.68 -10.99
C ILE A 116 0.33 6.63 -11.82
N ALA A 117 0.24 7.05 -13.08
CA ALA A 117 1.30 6.80 -14.05
C ALA A 117 2.48 7.78 -13.96
N ASP A 118 2.29 8.92 -13.29
CA ASP A 118 3.27 10.01 -13.14
C ASP A 118 4.17 9.85 -11.90
N HIS A 119 3.86 8.92 -10.99
CA HIS A 119 4.67 8.63 -9.81
C HIS A 119 4.91 7.14 -9.63
N LEU A 120 6.18 6.74 -9.73
CA LEU A 120 6.69 5.39 -9.56
C LEU A 120 6.28 4.82 -8.20
N HIS A 121 5.68 3.64 -8.21
CA HIS A 121 5.36 2.92 -6.99
C HIS A 121 5.45 1.41 -7.19
N TYR A 122 5.89 0.74 -6.14
CA TYR A 122 5.98 -0.70 -6.04
C TYR A 122 4.80 -1.21 -5.24
N HIS A 123 4.12 -2.20 -5.79
CA HIS A 123 3.09 -2.97 -5.12
C HIS A 123 3.73 -4.11 -4.34
N ILE A 124 3.40 -4.22 -3.05
CA ILE A 124 3.72 -5.38 -2.22
C ILE A 124 2.40 -6.05 -1.86
N VAL A 125 2.12 -7.18 -2.50
CA VAL A 125 0.83 -7.88 -2.38
C VAL A 125 1.05 -9.21 -1.67
N PRO A 126 0.66 -9.35 -0.39
CA PRO A 126 0.60 -10.64 0.30
C PRO A 126 -0.33 -11.62 -0.43
N ARG A 127 0.06 -12.89 -0.51
CA ARG A 127 -0.69 -13.96 -1.17
C ARG A 127 -0.87 -15.15 -0.24
N TRP A 128 -2.03 -15.80 -0.35
CA TRP A 128 -2.32 -17.07 0.32
C TRP A 128 -2.75 -18.10 -0.70
N ASN A 129 -2.51 -19.38 -0.40
CA ASN A 129 -3.04 -20.46 -1.19
C ASN A 129 -4.57 -20.42 -1.21
N GLY A 130 -5.16 -20.22 -2.39
CA GLY A 130 -6.61 -20.10 -2.55
C GLY A 130 -7.20 -18.74 -2.17
N ASP A 131 -6.41 -17.67 -2.10
CA ASP A 131 -6.90 -16.31 -1.84
C ASP A 131 -7.86 -15.76 -2.92
N HIS A 132 -7.84 -16.33 -4.11
CA HIS A 132 -8.88 -16.17 -5.12
C HIS A 132 -9.80 -17.40 -5.13
N ASN A 133 -11.06 -17.19 -4.73
CA ASN A 133 -12.10 -18.21 -4.78
C ASN A 133 -13.08 -17.95 -5.94
N PHE A 134 -14.11 -18.79 -6.06
CA PHE A 134 -15.09 -18.72 -7.15
C PHE A 134 -15.79 -17.35 -7.25
N ILE A 135 -15.98 -16.61 -6.14
CA ILE A 135 -16.62 -15.28 -6.15
C ILE A 135 -15.75 -14.28 -6.92
N THR A 136 -14.42 -14.35 -6.76
CA THR A 136 -13.51 -13.46 -7.50
C THR A 136 -13.47 -13.78 -8.98
N VAL A 137 -13.49 -15.05 -9.36
CA VAL A 137 -13.39 -15.46 -10.76
C VAL A 137 -14.71 -15.27 -11.51
N ILE A 138 -15.84 -15.66 -10.91
CA ILE A 138 -17.14 -15.68 -11.59
C ILE A 138 -17.87 -14.35 -11.44
N SER A 139 -17.74 -13.68 -10.28
CA SER A 139 -18.49 -12.45 -9.99
C SER A 139 -17.63 -11.20 -10.03
N GLU A 140 -16.33 -11.32 -10.35
CA GLU A 140 -15.38 -10.19 -10.37
C GLU A 140 -15.33 -9.42 -9.02
N ILE A 141 -15.61 -10.12 -7.91
CA ILE A 141 -15.65 -9.53 -6.55
C ILE A 141 -14.50 -10.08 -5.70
N ARG A 142 -13.68 -9.19 -5.15
CA ARG A 142 -12.65 -9.55 -4.17
C ARG A 142 -13.22 -9.50 -2.75
N THR A 143 -12.94 -10.54 -1.97
CA THR A 143 -13.28 -10.60 -0.54
C THR A 143 -12.03 -10.28 0.28
N ILE A 144 -12.00 -9.10 0.91
CA ILE A 144 -10.95 -8.72 1.85
C ILE A 144 -11.51 -8.92 3.27
N PRO A 145 -10.90 -9.79 4.10
CA PRO A 145 -11.48 -10.20 5.37
C PRO A 145 -11.34 -9.15 6.49
N GLU A 146 -10.38 -8.23 6.39
CA GLU A 146 -10.07 -7.24 7.42
C GLU A 146 -10.31 -5.83 6.91
N HIS A 147 -10.83 -4.96 7.78
CA HIS A 147 -11.01 -3.56 7.46
C HIS A 147 -9.68 -2.82 7.42
N ILE A 148 -9.49 -1.93 6.44
CA ILE A 148 -8.22 -1.24 6.21
C ILE A 148 -7.72 -0.44 7.42
N ASP A 149 -8.63 0.14 8.21
CA ASP A 149 -8.27 0.88 9.42
C ASP A 149 -7.64 -0.03 10.48
N LEU A 150 -8.14 -1.26 10.61
CA LEU A 150 -7.61 -2.23 11.56
C LEU A 150 -6.25 -2.75 11.07
N THR A 151 -6.13 -3.03 9.77
CA THR A 151 -4.84 -3.38 9.15
C THR A 151 -3.83 -2.25 9.36
N PHE A 152 -4.22 -1.00 9.19
CA PHE A 152 -3.35 0.16 9.44
C PHE A 152 -2.86 0.19 10.87
N ASP A 153 -3.77 0.08 11.85
CA ASP A 153 -3.42 0.13 13.28
C ASP A 153 -2.50 -1.03 13.69
N THR A 154 -2.71 -2.21 13.11
CA THR A 154 -1.86 -3.39 13.33
C THR A 154 -0.43 -3.18 12.82
N LEU A 155 -0.27 -2.60 11.63
CA LEU A 155 1.03 -2.47 10.98
C LEU A 155 1.83 -1.24 11.47
N LEU A 156 1.15 -0.16 11.86
CA LEU A 156 1.77 1.13 12.19
C LEU A 156 2.92 1.05 13.22
N PRO A 157 2.82 0.31 14.35
CA PRO A 157 3.87 0.30 15.37
C PRO A 157 5.23 -0.16 14.85
N ASP A 158 5.26 -1.14 13.93
CA ASP A 158 6.50 -1.63 13.34
C ASP A 158 7.12 -0.61 12.37
N PHE A 159 6.30 0.12 11.61
CA PHE A 159 6.79 1.19 10.75
C PHE A 159 7.29 2.41 11.54
N VAL A 160 6.67 2.72 12.68
CA VAL A 160 7.18 3.75 13.61
C VAL A 160 8.53 3.32 14.18
N SER A 161 8.67 2.06 14.61
CA SER A 161 9.94 1.51 15.09
C SER A 161 11.03 1.59 14.01
N LEU A 162 10.69 1.24 12.77
CA LEU A 162 11.59 1.34 11.62
C LEU A 162 12.08 2.78 11.39
N PHE A 163 11.18 3.77 11.50
CA PHE A 163 11.53 5.18 11.34
C PHE A 163 12.55 5.65 12.39
N LEU A 164 12.36 5.24 13.65
CA LEU A 164 13.26 5.59 14.75
C LEU A 164 14.65 4.93 14.60
N GLN A 165 14.72 3.76 13.98
CA GLN A 165 16.01 3.08 13.71
C GLN A 165 16.82 3.79 12.62
N GLU A 166 16.16 4.37 11.61
CA GLU A 166 16.85 5.15 10.57
C GLU A 166 17.24 6.57 11.02
N ASN A 167 16.61 7.09 12.07
CA ASN A 167 16.82 8.45 12.59
C ASN A 167 17.06 8.40 14.11
N PRO A 168 18.24 7.92 14.54
CA PRO A 168 18.59 7.78 15.95
C PRO A 168 18.72 9.12 16.69
#